data_AF-A0A9E0LE17-F1
#
_entry.id   AF-A0A9E0LE17-F1
#
_cell.length_a   1.000
_cell.length_b   1.000
_cell.length_c   1.000
_cell.angle_alpha   90.00
_cell.angle_beta   90.00
_cell.angle_gamma   90.00
#
_symmetry.space_group_name_H-M   'P 1'
#
loop_
_entity.id
_entity.type
_entity.pdbx_description
1 polymer ?
#
loop_
_entity_poly.entity_id
_entity_poly.type
_entity_poly.pdbx_seq_one_letter_code
_entity_poly.pdbx_strand_id
1 'polypeptide(L)' 'MKALTDLFSTDYGLMSIVGIAMMLVGIIAFGVVLRKKMNEEPRDNK' A
#
# COMPACT_ATOMS: atom_id res chain seq x y z
N MET A 1 -20.96 -12.05 -8.65
CA MET A 1 -21.30 -12.48 -7.26
C MET A 1 -20.43 -13.63 -6.80
N LYS A 2 -20.34 -14.75 -7.53
CA LYS A 2 -19.45 -15.88 -7.17
C LYS A 2 -17.99 -15.48 -6.92
N ALA A 3 -17.39 -14.65 -7.78
CA ALA A 3 -16.02 -14.18 -7.60
C ALA A 3 -15.80 -13.33 -6.34
N LEU A 4 -16.78 -12.53 -5.91
CA LEU A 4 -16.68 -11.76 -4.66
C LEU A 4 -16.85 -12.68 -3.45
N THR A 5 -17.77 -13.64 -3.53
CA THR A 5 -17.95 -14.65 -2.48
C THR A 5 -16.68 -15.49 -2.36
N ASP A 6 -16.10 -15.96 -3.46
CA ASP A 6 -14.84 -16.72 -3.49
C ASP A 6 -13.69 -15.90 -2.89
N LEU A 7 -13.64 -14.58 -3.14
CA LEU A 7 -12.64 -13.67 -2.59
C LEU A 7 -12.69 -13.56 -1.05
N PHE A 8 -13.87 -13.68 -0.44
CA PHE A 8 -14.04 -13.55 1.02
C PHE A 8 -14.22 -14.88 1.76
N SER A 9 -14.47 -15.99 1.05
CA SER A 9 -14.82 -17.29 1.64
C SER A 9 -13.83 -18.41 1.40
N THR A 10 -12.81 -18.20 0.56
CA THR A 10 -11.72 -19.18 0.36
C THR A 10 -10.40 -18.68 0.93
N ASP A 11 -9.53 -19.60 1.35
CA ASP A 11 -8.18 -19.30 1.85
C ASP A 11 -7.34 -18.52 0.82
N TYR A 12 -7.55 -18.80 -0.48
CA TYR A 12 -6.94 -18.07 -1.59
C TYR A 12 -7.45 -16.63 -1.72
N GLY A 13 -8.76 -16.42 -1.46
CA GLY A 13 -9.38 -15.11 -1.46
C GLY A 13 -8.81 -14.21 -0.35
N LEU A 14 -8.72 -14.73 0.87
CA LEU A 14 -8.12 -14.00 2.00
C LEU A 14 -6.66 -13.64 1.75
N MET A 15 -5.86 -14.57 1.21
CA MET A 15 -4.47 -14.31 0.82
C MET A 15 -4.37 -13.16 -0.21
N SER A 16 -5.25 -13.14 -1.20
CA SER A 16 -5.27 -12.08 -2.22
C SER A 16 -5.66 -10.72 -1.65
N ILE A 17 -6.62 -10.66 -0.71
CA ILE A 17 -7.02 -9.42 -0.03
C ILE A 17 -5.85 -8.84 0.77
N VAL A 18 -5.11 -9.70 1.48
CA VAL A 18 -3.91 -9.28 2.22
C VAL A 18 -2.85 -8.74 1.27
N GLY A 19 -2.59 -9.40 0.14
CA GLY A 19 -1.65 -8.91 -0.88
C GLY A 19 -2.05 -7.54 -1.45
N ILE A 20 -3.33 -7.36 -1.76
CA ILE A 20 -3.88 -6.07 -2.23
C ILE A 20 -3.73 -4.99 -1.16
N ALA A 21 -4.05 -5.28 0.10
CA ALA A 21 -3.90 -4.34 1.20
C ALA A 21 -2.44 -3.91 1.38
N MET A 22 -1.50 -4.87 1.34
CA MET A 22 -0.06 -4.59 1.44
C MET A 22 0.44 -3.72 0.28
N MET A 23 -0.03 -3.97 -0.94
CA MET A 23 0.32 -3.15 -2.10
C MET A 23 -0.19 -1.71 -1.96
N LEU A 24 -1.43 -1.52 -1.52
CA LEU A 24 -2.01 -0.19 -1.30
C LEU A 24 -1.26 0.58 -0.20
N VAL A 25 -0.94 -0.09 0.92
CA VAL A 25 -0.14 0.51 1.99
C VAL A 25 1.24 0.93 1.47
N GLY A 26 1.89 0.09 0.66
CA GLY A 26 3.19 0.40 0.06
C GLY A 26 3.15 1.64 -0.83
N ILE A 27 2.14 1.76 -1.70
CA ILE A 27 1.97 2.91 -2.60
C ILE A 27 1.74 4.20 -1.79
N ILE A 28 0.88 4.15 -0.78
CA ILE A 28 0.59 5.32 0.07
C ILE A 28 1.84 5.72 0.85
N ALA A 29 2.51 4.77 1.50
CA ALA A 29 3.73 5.03 2.28
C ALA A 29 4.83 5.65 1.40
N PHE A 30 5.02 5.14 0.18
CA PHE A 30 5.96 5.69 -0.78
C PHE A 30 5.61 7.14 -1.15
N GLY A 31 4.34 7.42 -1.48
CA GLY A 31 3.87 8.77 -1.78
C GLY A 31 4.08 9.75 -0.62
N VAL A 32 3.84 9.31 0.62
CA VAL A 32 4.07 10.11 1.83
C VAL A 32 5.55 10.43 2.00
N VAL A 33 6.44 9.43 1.87
CA VAL A 33 7.89 9.62 2.01
C VAL A 33 8.43 10.56 0.94
N LEU A 34 8.04 10.37 -0.32
CA LEU A 34 8.44 11.25 -1.41
C LEU A 34 7.97 12.67 -1.19
N ARG A 35 6.70 12.87 -0.84
CA ARG A 35 6.16 14.20 -0.56
C ARG A 35 6.89 14.86 0.59
N LYS A 36 7.21 14.10 1.65
CA LYS A 36 8.02 14.60 2.77
C LYS A 36 9.40 15.03 2.31
N LYS A 37 10.08 14.23 1.47
CA LYS A 37 11.41 14.56 0.93
C LYS A 37 11.42 15.75 0.00
N MET A 38 10.41 15.92 -0.85
CA MET A 38 10.28 17.09 -1.72
C MET A 38 10.02 18.38 -0.94
N ASN A 39 9.38 18.28 0.23
CA ASN A 39 9.06 19.42 1.09
C ASN A 39 10.12 19.65 2.18
N GLU A 40 11.16 18.81 2.28
CA GLU A 40 12.27 19.06 3.19
C GLU A 40 13.09 20.23 2.63
N GLU A 41 13.33 21.24 3.44
CA GLU A 41 14.28 22.31 3.10
C GLU A 41 15.65 21.67 2.84
N PRO A 42 16.42 22.18 1.86
CA PRO A 42 17.74 21.65 1.57
C PRO A 42 18.55 21.65 2.87
N ARG A 43 18.90 20.46 3.35
CA ARG A 43 19.76 20.30 4.51
C ARG A 43 21.13 20.86 4.13
N ASP A 44 21.37 22.10 4.52
CA ASP A 44 22.70 22.71 4.54
C ASP A 44 23.50 21.94 5.59
N ASN A 45 24.13 20.85 5.14
CA ASN A 45 25.10 20.12 5.93
C ASN A 45 26.36 21.00 6.01
N LYS A 46 26.36 21.92 6.98
CA LYS A 46 27.58 22.57 7.48
C LYS A 46 28.45 21.57 8.23
#